data_AF-A0A2U2CR91-F1
#
_entry.id   AF-A0A2U2CR91-F1
#
_cell.length_a   1.000
_cell.length_b   1.000
_cell.length_c   1.000
_cell.angle_alpha   90.00
_cell.angle_beta   90.00
_cell.angle_gamma   90.00
#
_symmetry.space_group_name_H-M   'P 1'
#
loop_
_entity.id
_entity.type
_entity.pdbx_description
1 polymer ?
#
loop_
_entity_poly.entity_id
_entity_poly.type
_entity_poly.pdbx_seq_one_letter_code
_entity_poly.pdbx_strand_id
1 'polypeptide(L)'
;MNAKELLAQKVLVRTINEYLRRKLITLAANGNRWGDQPVIEFDMDGIPAVASVADVGHGELSFKATLWPTDHGKKFINAALAGASSRRGMGGFYASAWLERKKGAWLQTSNGLKQVYCARGRRGEVEAVPWEEPLWFEPTGKFMM
;
A
#
# COMPACT_ATOMS: atom_id res chain seq x y z
N MET A 1 -3.26 3.89 16.37
CA MET A 1 -3.63 2.87 15.37
C MET A 1 -4.04 1.60 16.09
N ASN A 2 -5.03 0.87 15.58
CA ASN A 2 -5.37 -0.47 16.10
C ASN A 2 -4.49 -1.56 15.45
N ALA A 3 -4.54 -2.80 15.96
CA ALA A 3 -3.69 -3.90 15.47
C ALA A 3 -3.80 -4.13 13.95
N LYS A 4 -5.00 -4.02 13.38
CA LYS A 4 -5.22 -4.21 11.94
C LYS A 4 -4.62 -3.08 11.11
N GLU A 5 -4.66 -1.85 11.62
CA GLU A 5 -4.00 -0.69 10.99
C GLU A 5 -2.47 -0.81 11.05
N LEU A 6 -1.90 -1.36 12.13
CA LEU A 6 -0.47 -1.64 12.20
C LEU A 6 -0.03 -2.67 11.14
N LEU A 7 -0.84 -3.71 10.90
CA LEU A 7 -0.60 -4.65 9.80
C LEU A 7 -0.70 -3.98 8.43
N ALA A 8 -1.68 -3.09 8.23
CA ALA A 8 -1.78 -2.31 7.01
C ALA A 8 -0.54 -1.46 6.78
N GLN A 9 -0.06 -0.78 7.82
CA GLN A 9 1.15 0.04 7.76
C GLN A 9 2.37 -0.81 7.37
N LYS A 10 2.56 -1.97 8.02
CA LYS A 10 3.65 -2.91 7.69
C LYS A 10 3.64 -3.26 6.19
N VAL A 11 2.48 -3.68 5.68
CA VAL A 11 2.31 -4.08 4.26
C VAL A 11 2.54 -2.90 3.32
N LEU A 12 2.03 -1.71 3.65
CA LEU A 12 2.16 -0.50 2.83
C LEU A 12 3.60 0.01 2.80
N VAL A 13 4.31 0.01 3.92
CA VAL A 13 5.73 0.40 3.97
C VAL A 13 6.56 -0.48 3.05
N ARG A 14 6.39 -1.80 3.15
CA ARG A 14 7.08 -2.77 2.30
C ARG A 14 6.72 -2.61 0.81
N THR A 15 5.44 -2.33 0.54
CA THR A 15 4.98 -2.03 -0.82
C THR A 15 5.67 -0.77 -1.38
N ILE A 16 5.69 0.34 -0.63
CA ILE A 16 6.34 1.59 -1.06
C ILE A 16 7.83 1.38 -1.29
N ASN A 17 8.50 0.65 -0.39
CA ASN A 17 9.90 0.28 -0.55
C ASN A 17 10.15 -0.47 -1.86
N GLU A 18 9.25 -1.39 -2.24
CA GLU A 18 9.38 -2.12 -3.49
C GLU A 18 9.26 -1.21 -4.73
N TYR A 19 8.34 -0.24 -4.72
CA TYR A 19 8.26 0.78 -5.78
C TYR A 19 9.51 1.66 -5.86
N LEU A 20 10.11 2.01 -4.72
CA LEU A 20 11.37 2.77 -4.64
C LEU A 20 12.56 1.94 -5.17
N ARG A 21 12.69 0.67 -4.76
CA ARG A 21 13.73 -0.25 -5.22
C ARG A 21 13.70 -0.46 -6.73
N ARG A 22 12.50 -0.65 -7.28
CA ARG A 22 12.28 -0.78 -8.73
C ARG A 22 12.43 0.54 -9.47
N LYS A 23 12.69 1.65 -8.77
CA LYS A 23 12.84 3.00 -9.32
C LYS A 23 11.62 3.42 -10.15
N LEU A 24 10.44 2.95 -9.77
CA LEU A 24 9.18 3.35 -10.37
C LEU A 24 8.76 4.73 -9.83
N ILE A 25 9.03 4.98 -8.54
CA ILE A 25 8.87 6.31 -7.92
C ILE A 25 10.19 6.89 -7.43
N THR A 26 10.14 8.17 -7.13
CA THR A 26 10.98 8.81 -6.14
C THR A 26 10.10 9.55 -5.11
N LEU A 27 10.72 9.99 -4.02
CA LEU A 27 10.06 10.76 -2.98
C LEU A 27 9.91 12.26 -3.32
N ALA A 28 10.33 12.70 -4.51
CA ALA A 28 10.01 14.04 -5.00
C ALA A 28 8.58 14.10 -5.55
N ALA A 29 7.88 15.21 -5.37
CA ALA A 29 6.47 15.37 -5.77
C ALA A 29 6.15 15.03 -7.25
N ASN A 30 7.07 15.32 -8.18
CA ASN A 30 6.91 15.02 -9.62
C ASN A 30 7.77 13.82 -10.05
N GLY A 31 8.16 12.98 -9.11
CA GLY A 31 9.16 11.95 -9.29
C GLY A 31 8.65 10.60 -9.80
N ASN A 32 7.55 10.59 -10.54
CA ASN A 32 6.97 9.38 -11.11
C ASN A 32 7.78 8.97 -12.35
N ARG A 33 8.11 7.68 -12.50
CA ARG A 33 8.96 7.17 -13.58
C ARG A 33 8.21 6.14 -14.42
N TRP A 34 7.00 6.48 -14.82
CA TRP A 34 6.10 5.65 -15.61
C TRP A 34 5.23 6.50 -16.52
N GLY A 35 4.80 5.93 -17.65
CA GLY A 35 3.77 6.52 -18.52
C GLY A 35 2.37 6.22 -17.97
N ASP A 36 2.07 4.94 -17.78
CA ASP A 36 0.83 4.46 -17.18
C ASP A 36 1.03 4.05 -15.71
N GLN A 37 -0.05 4.05 -14.93
CA GLN A 37 -0.04 3.65 -13.52
C GLN A 37 0.44 2.19 -13.37
N PRO A 38 1.60 1.95 -12.72
CA PRO A 38 2.13 0.61 -12.64
C PRO A 38 1.35 -0.26 -11.66
N VAL A 39 1.19 -1.52 -12.08
CA VAL A 39 0.82 -2.64 -11.22
C VAL A 39 2.03 -3.55 -11.15
N ILE A 40 2.42 -3.96 -9.94
CA ILE A 40 3.55 -4.86 -9.72
C ILE A 40 3.10 -6.11 -8.97
N GLU A 41 3.69 -7.23 -9.34
CA GLU A 41 3.71 -8.46 -8.54
C GLU A 41 5.06 -8.57 -7.82
N PHE A 42 5.02 -9.03 -6.57
CA PHE A 42 6.21 -9.23 -5.75
C PHE A 42 5.96 -10.25 -4.63
N ASP A 43 7.04 -10.71 -4.02
CA ASP A 43 7.01 -11.59 -2.85
C ASP A 43 7.18 -10.78 -1.57
N MET A 44 6.33 -11.05 -0.57
CA MET A 44 6.39 -10.46 0.75
C MET A 44 6.70 -11.53 1.80
N ASP A 45 7.93 -12.06 1.77
CA ASP A 45 8.40 -13.11 2.69
C ASP A 45 7.61 -14.43 2.50
N GLY A 46 7.58 -14.91 1.26
CA GLY A 46 6.84 -16.11 0.84
C GLY A 46 5.35 -15.86 0.58
N ILE A 47 4.86 -14.64 0.82
CA ILE A 47 3.46 -14.27 0.58
C ILE A 47 3.34 -13.58 -0.79
N PRO A 48 2.57 -14.12 -1.75
CA PRO A 48 2.37 -13.49 -3.03
C PRO A 48 1.59 -12.18 -2.87
N ALA A 49 2.10 -11.09 -3.45
CA ALA A 49 1.54 -9.76 -3.37
C ALA A 49 1.34 -9.15 -4.75
N VAL A 50 0.24 -8.40 -4.90
CA VAL A 50 0.02 -7.50 -6.04
C VAL A 50 -0.24 -6.11 -5.48
N ALA A 51 0.38 -5.09 -6.08
CA ALA A 51 0.18 -3.71 -5.68
C ALA A 51 0.04 -2.79 -6.88
N SER A 52 -0.67 -1.69 -6.68
CA SER A 52 -0.78 -0.59 -7.65
C SER A 52 -0.45 0.74 -6.99
N VAL A 53 0.01 1.68 -7.79
CA VAL A 53 0.18 3.07 -7.40
C VAL A 53 -0.51 4.00 -8.39
N ALA A 54 -1.16 5.04 -7.88
CA ALA A 54 -1.79 6.08 -8.67
C ALA A 54 -1.31 7.45 -8.21
N ASP A 55 -1.05 8.35 -9.17
CA ASP A 55 -0.92 9.77 -8.87
C ASP A 55 -2.31 10.35 -8.61
N VAL A 56 -2.51 10.97 -7.45
CA VAL A 56 -3.78 11.59 -7.06
C VAL A 56 -3.73 13.12 -7.12
N GLY A 57 -2.66 13.67 -7.69
CA GLY A 57 -2.38 15.10 -7.72
C GLY A 57 -1.74 15.60 -6.43
N HIS A 58 -1.49 16.91 -6.38
CA HIS A 58 -0.97 17.62 -5.20
C HIS A 58 0.39 17.13 -4.64
N GLY A 59 1.10 16.25 -5.37
CA GLY A 59 2.34 15.63 -4.93
C GLY A 59 2.13 14.35 -4.11
N GLU A 60 0.93 13.80 -4.11
CA GLU A 60 0.57 12.58 -3.38
C GLU A 60 0.48 11.37 -4.30
N LEU A 61 0.74 10.19 -3.73
CA LEU A 61 0.52 8.91 -4.40
C LEU A 61 -0.41 8.04 -3.60
N SER A 62 -1.43 7.45 -4.24
CA SER A 62 -2.27 6.42 -3.64
C SER A 62 -1.69 5.04 -3.90
N PHE A 63 -1.32 4.34 -2.83
CA PHE A 63 -0.89 2.94 -2.86
C PHE A 63 -2.04 2.01 -2.49
N LYS A 64 -2.10 0.87 -3.18
CA LYS A 64 -2.98 -0.25 -2.86
C LYS A 64 -2.17 -1.52 -2.94
N ALA A 65 -2.34 -2.40 -1.97
CA ALA A 65 -1.67 -3.69 -1.91
C ALA A 65 -2.67 -4.78 -1.50
N THR A 66 -2.56 -5.94 -2.15
CA THR A 66 -3.30 -7.15 -1.77
C THR A 66 -2.32 -8.32 -1.62
N LEU A 67 -2.55 -9.16 -0.61
CA LEU A 67 -1.79 -10.40 -0.38
C LEU A 67 -2.69 -11.61 -0.64
N TRP A 68 -2.10 -12.71 -1.13
CA TRP A 68 -2.85 -13.85 -1.68
C TRP A 68 -3.91 -13.37 -2.68
N PRO A 69 -3.50 -12.66 -3.74
CA PRO A 69 -4.42 -12.05 -4.67
C PRO A 69 -5.32 -13.11 -5.31
N THR A 70 -6.62 -12.84 -5.36
CA THR A 70 -7.53 -13.58 -6.24
C THR A 70 -7.36 -13.09 -7.68
N ASP A 71 -7.90 -13.81 -8.68
CA ASP A 71 -7.92 -13.33 -10.06
C ASP A 71 -8.62 -11.96 -10.19
N HIS A 72 -9.68 -11.75 -9.40
CA HIS A 72 -10.37 -10.47 -9.30
C HIS A 72 -9.45 -9.38 -8.73
N GLY A 73 -8.70 -9.70 -7.67
CA GLY A 73 -7.71 -8.81 -7.07
C GLY A 73 -6.62 -8.39 -8.05
N LYS A 74 -6.04 -9.34 -8.79
CA LYS A 74 -5.03 -9.06 -9.82
C LYS A 74 -5.56 -8.11 -10.88
N LYS A 75 -6.79 -8.36 -11.35
CA LYS A 75 -7.42 -7.57 -12.41
C LYS A 75 -7.81 -6.15 -11.98
N PHE A 76 -8.21 -5.96 -10.73
CA PHE A 76 -8.85 -4.72 -10.26
C PHE A 76 -8.12 -4.00 -9.13
N ILE A 77 -6.87 -4.37 -8.82
CA ILE A 77 -6.08 -3.73 -7.75
C ILE A 77 -5.96 -2.21 -7.91
N ASN A 78 -5.98 -1.70 -9.13
CA ASN A 78 -5.93 -0.26 -9.44
C ASN A 78 -7.27 0.46 -9.23
N ALA A 79 -8.39 -0.23 -9.06
CA ALA A 79 -9.71 0.37 -8.89
C ALA A 79 -9.84 1.10 -7.54
N ALA A 80 -10.64 2.17 -7.49
CA ALA A 80 -10.97 2.83 -6.23
C ALA A 80 -12.05 2.01 -5.48
N LEU A 81 -11.73 1.52 -4.28
CA LEU A 81 -12.60 0.62 -3.53
C LEU A 81 -13.19 1.28 -2.28
N ALA A 82 -14.45 1.72 -2.36
CA ALA A 82 -15.17 2.28 -1.22
C ALA A 82 -15.70 1.18 -0.26
N GLY A 83 -16.20 0.06 -0.80
CA GLY A 83 -16.92 -0.97 -0.06
C GLY A 83 -16.04 -2.02 0.63
N ALA A 84 -16.46 -2.47 1.81
CA ALA A 84 -15.79 -3.56 2.53
C ALA A 84 -15.88 -4.91 1.81
N SER A 85 -16.99 -5.17 1.10
CA SER A 85 -17.16 -6.38 0.26
C SER A 85 -16.14 -6.43 -0.88
N SER A 86 -15.92 -5.31 -1.57
CA SER A 86 -14.95 -5.23 -2.66
C SER A 86 -13.53 -5.54 -2.17
N ARG A 87 -13.14 -5.02 -0.98
CA ARG A 87 -11.83 -5.31 -0.37
C ARG A 87 -11.63 -6.80 -0.05
N ARG A 88 -12.68 -7.50 0.37
CA ARG A 88 -12.64 -8.96 0.60
C ARG A 88 -12.37 -9.74 -0.68
N GLY A 89 -12.87 -9.25 -1.81
CA GLY A 89 -12.68 -9.88 -3.11
C GLY A 89 -11.26 -9.76 -3.68
N MET A 90 -10.40 -8.92 -3.09
CA MET A 90 -9.05 -8.66 -3.61
C MET A 90 -8.04 -9.74 -3.23
N GLY A 91 -8.24 -10.45 -2.11
CA GLY A 91 -7.28 -11.43 -1.60
C GLY A 91 -7.46 -11.71 -0.11
N GLY A 92 -6.47 -12.38 0.48
CA GLY A 92 -6.43 -12.67 1.92
C GLY A 92 -6.13 -11.45 2.79
N PHE A 93 -5.55 -10.40 2.21
CA PHE A 93 -5.32 -9.11 2.85
C PHE A 93 -5.44 -7.99 1.83
N TYR A 94 -5.93 -6.82 2.23
CA TYR A 94 -5.92 -5.61 1.40
C TYR A 94 -5.63 -4.39 2.28
N ALA A 95 -4.82 -3.46 1.77
CA ALA A 95 -4.64 -2.14 2.36
C ALA A 95 -4.47 -1.06 1.29
N SER A 96 -4.94 0.15 1.58
CA SER A 96 -4.64 1.34 0.79
C SER A 96 -4.44 2.58 1.64
N ALA A 97 -3.56 3.46 1.17
CA ALA A 97 -3.19 4.70 1.83
C ALA A 97 -2.54 5.68 0.85
N TRP A 98 -2.28 6.89 1.30
CA TRP A 98 -1.60 7.93 0.52
C TRP A 98 -0.18 8.19 1.06
N LEU A 99 0.76 8.40 0.16
CA LEU A 99 2.11 8.87 0.44
C LEU A 99 2.19 10.35 0.03
N GLU A 100 2.38 11.23 1.00
CA GLU A 100 2.70 12.64 0.77
C GLU A 100 4.16 12.76 0.34
N ARG A 101 4.46 13.65 -0.61
CA ARG A 101 5.83 13.90 -1.09
C ARG A 101 6.17 15.37 -1.30
N LYS A 102 5.19 16.28 -1.18
CA LYS A 102 5.39 17.71 -1.47
C LYS A 102 5.93 18.47 -0.27
N LYS A 103 5.36 18.26 0.91
CA LYS A 103 5.79 18.90 2.17
C LYS A 103 6.73 18.02 2.99
N GLY A 104 6.86 16.76 2.60
CA GLY A 104 7.78 15.77 3.13
C GLY A 104 7.34 14.39 2.67
N ALA A 105 8.19 13.40 2.87
CA ALA A 105 7.92 12.03 2.46
C ALA A 105 7.34 11.26 3.64
N TRP A 106 6.03 11.02 3.67
CA TRP A 106 5.41 10.22 4.73
C TRP A 106 4.15 9.48 4.30
N LEU A 107 3.94 8.31 4.89
CA LEU A 107 2.68 7.59 4.79
C LEU A 107 1.62 8.30 5.63
N GLN A 108 0.51 8.69 5.02
CA GLN A 108 -0.56 9.41 5.71
C GLN A 108 -1.39 8.46 6.58
N THR A 109 -1.23 8.59 7.90
CA THR A 109 -1.85 7.70 8.90
C THR A 109 -2.65 8.44 9.97
N SER A 110 -2.60 9.77 10.04
CA SER A 110 -3.21 10.54 11.14
C SER A 110 -4.73 10.37 11.28
N ASN A 111 -5.42 10.09 10.17
CA ASN A 111 -6.86 9.80 10.15
C ASN A 111 -7.18 8.30 10.29
N GLY A 112 -6.17 7.48 10.60
CA GLY A 112 -6.22 6.02 10.62
C GLY A 112 -6.16 5.39 9.23
N LEU A 113 -5.68 4.13 9.17
CA LEU A 113 -5.66 3.33 7.95
C LEU A 113 -6.98 2.58 7.77
N LYS A 114 -8.05 3.31 7.45
CA LYS A 114 -9.42 2.79 7.42
C LYS A 114 -9.69 1.83 6.25
N GLN A 115 -8.96 1.95 5.15
CA GLN A 115 -9.13 1.10 3.97
C GLN A 115 -8.31 -0.19 4.08
N VAL A 116 -8.63 -1.01 5.08
CA VAL A 116 -7.93 -2.27 5.37
C VAL A 116 -8.91 -3.45 5.49
N TYR A 117 -8.50 -4.59 4.96
CA TYR A 117 -9.12 -5.90 5.17
C TYR A 117 -8.05 -6.95 5.47
N CYS A 118 -8.35 -7.85 6.40
CA CYS A 118 -7.52 -9.02 6.70
C CYS A 118 -8.47 -10.20 6.94
N ALA A 119 -8.31 -11.28 6.18
CA ALA A 119 -9.02 -12.53 6.44
C ALA A 119 -8.54 -13.10 7.78
N ARG A 120 -9.48 -13.65 8.58
CA ARG A 120 -9.17 -14.18 9.92
C ARG A 120 -8.06 -15.25 9.87
N GLY A 121 -8.12 -16.15 8.89
CA GLY A 121 -7.14 -17.23 8.72
C GLY A 121 -5.76 -16.79 8.22
N ARG A 122 -5.61 -15.54 7.76
CA ARG A 122 -4.36 -15.00 7.22
C ARG A 122 -3.62 -14.07 8.16
N ARG A 123 -4.24 -13.68 9.27
CA ARG A 123 -3.71 -12.66 10.17
C ARG A 123 -2.34 -13.05 10.75
N GLY A 124 -2.19 -14.29 11.22
CA GLY A 124 -0.93 -14.76 11.80
C GLY A 124 0.23 -14.74 10.81
N GLU A 125 -0.04 -15.02 9.53
CA GLU A 125 0.97 -14.97 8.47
C GLU A 125 1.47 -13.52 8.25
N VAL A 126 0.56 -12.53 8.22
CA VAL A 126 0.96 -11.10 8.09
C VAL A 126 1.64 -10.57 9.36
N GLU A 127 1.25 -11.08 10.53
CA GLU A 127 1.92 -10.76 11.79
C GLU A 127 3.37 -11.28 11.81
N ALA A 128 3.61 -12.48 11.25
CA ALA A 128 4.91 -13.12 11.16
C ALA A 128 5.88 -12.44 10.18
N VAL A 129 5.37 -11.73 9.16
CA VAL A 129 6.22 -10.95 8.23
C VAL A 129 7.09 -9.97 9.03
N PRO A 130 8.42 -9.98 8.85
CA PRO A 130 9.30 -9.04 9.53
C PRO A 130 8.92 -7.58 9.24
N TRP A 131 9.11 -6.71 10.23
CA TRP A 131 9.02 -5.27 9.98
C TRP A 131 10.18 -4.84 9.09
N GLU A 132 9.89 -3.97 8.12
CA GLU A 132 10.88 -3.40 7.23
C GLU A 132 10.93 -1.90 7.44
N GLU A 133 12.12 -1.34 7.61
CA GLU A 133 12.29 0.11 7.76
C GLU A 133 11.92 0.84 6.46
N PRO A 134 11.24 1.99 6.55
CA PRO A 134 10.87 2.76 5.38
C PRO A 134 12.11 3.35 4.69
N LEU A 135 12.15 3.27 3.36
CA LEU A 135 13.26 3.79 2.57
C LEU A 135 13.13 5.30 2.37
N TRP A 136 13.69 6.05 3.32
CA TRP A 136 13.84 7.51 3.28
C TRP A 136 12.51 8.30 3.38
N PHE A 137 11.45 7.67 3.87
CA PHE A 137 10.18 8.31 4.20
C PHE A 137 9.75 7.96 5.63
N GLU A 138 8.86 8.75 6.21
CA GLU A 138 8.31 8.46 7.52
C GLU A 138 7.14 7.47 7.43
N PRO A 139 7.09 6.42 8.27
CA PRO A 139 6.03 5.41 8.19
C PRO A 139 4.69 5.95 8.72
N THR A 140 4.68 7.15 9.30
CA THR A 140 3.50 7.84 9.81
C THR A 140 3.57 9.32 9.52
N GLY A 141 2.42 9.95 9.25
CA GLY A 141 2.33 11.39 9.11
C GLY A 141 0.92 11.91 8.93
N LYS A 142 0.84 13.23 8.77
CA LYS A 142 -0.43 13.97 8.69
C LYS A 142 -1.15 13.70 7.37
N PHE A 143 -2.45 13.53 7.44
CA PHE A 143 -3.29 13.58 6.26
C PHE A 143 -3.32 15.00 5.71
N MET A 144 -3.10 15.14 4.40
CA MET A 144 -3.21 16.41 3.69
C MET A 144 -4.47 16.35 2.81
N MET A 145 -5.20 17.46 2.77
CA MET A 145 -6.39 17.66 1.91
C MET A 145 -6.19 18.94 1.12
#